data_AF-A0A7S2XZ76-F1
#
_entry.id   AF-A0A7S2XZ76-F1
#
_cell.length_a   1.000
_cell.length_b   1.000
_cell.length_c   1.000
_cell.angle_alpha   90.00
_cell.angle_beta   90.00
_cell.angle_gamma   90.00
#
_symmetry.space_group_name_H-M   'P 1'
#
loop_
_entity.id
_entity.type
_entity.pdbx_description
1 polymer ?
#
loop_
_entity_poly.entity_id
_entity_poly.type
_entity_poly.pdbx_seq_one_letter_code
_entity_poly.pdbx_strand_id
1 'polypeptide(L)'
;DRYSAGNFAAGGTIPETGVSEGGINTGVEMTPEPGVKVWRAVPCDLAFPCACENEVDADDARALSANGCIALFEGANMACTRGAVELVRAAGMIFGPSKACSAGGVAVSALEMTQTATFKQWWPSKVEKEFNCIMEHVFRQCLDSANYFQLGNNLSAGATIAAFLNLADAMMLQGAV
;
A
#
# COMPACT_ATOMS: atom_id res chain seq x y z
N ASP A 1 21.35 4.24 18.99
CA ASP A 1 21.43 5.71 18.90
C ASP A 1 21.05 6.21 17.51
N ARG A 2 20.23 7.27 17.52
CA ARG A 2 19.65 8.04 16.40
C ARG A 2 18.38 7.51 15.72
N TYR A 3 17.29 7.47 16.50
CA TYR A 3 16.01 8.07 16.10
C TYR A 3 15.36 8.63 17.38
N SER A 4 15.79 9.83 17.79
CA SER A 4 15.13 10.58 18.85
C SER A 4 13.87 11.22 18.28
N ALA A 5 12.71 10.85 18.81
CA ALA A 5 11.42 11.44 18.50
C ALA A 5 11.49 12.97 18.65
N GLY A 6 11.37 13.67 17.52
CA GLY A 6 11.21 15.11 17.47
C GLY A 6 9.80 15.47 17.93
N ASN A 7 9.73 16.13 19.07
CA ASN A 7 8.54 16.65 19.72
C ASN A 7 7.91 17.74 18.84
N PHE A 8 6.79 17.46 18.17
CA PHE A 8 5.94 18.48 17.54
C PHE A 8 4.75 18.76 18.45
N ALA A 9 4.94 19.71 19.37
CA ALA A 9 3.86 20.36 20.08
C ALA A 9 3.48 21.63 19.31
N ALA A 10 2.30 21.65 18.69
CA ALA A 10 1.62 22.88 18.29
C ALA A 10 0.14 22.72 18.59
N GLY A 11 -0.34 23.56 19.50
CA GLY A 11 -1.68 23.52 20.08
C GLY A 11 -2.79 23.71 19.05
N GLY A 12 -3.74 22.80 19.12
CA GLY A 12 -5.10 22.92 18.59
C GLY A 12 -5.92 21.85 19.29
N THR A 13 -6.86 22.25 20.12
CA THR A 13 -7.81 21.32 20.76
C THR A 13 -8.65 20.65 19.68
N ILE A 14 -8.39 19.37 19.43
CA ILE A 14 -9.18 18.49 18.55
C ILE A 14 -10.37 17.97 19.38
N PRO A 15 -11.61 18.03 18.87
CA PRO A 15 -12.76 17.46 19.59
C PRO A 15 -12.58 15.95 19.80
N GLU A 16 -12.83 15.48 21.01
CA GLU A 16 -12.73 14.07 21.40
C GLU A 16 -13.75 13.21 20.66
N THR A 17 -13.34 12.59 19.56
CA THR A 17 -14.05 11.42 19.01
C THR A 17 -13.03 10.36 18.58
N GLY A 18 -12.89 9.32 19.41
CA GLY A 18 -12.47 7.98 18.98
C GLY A 18 -10.98 7.76 18.68
N VAL A 19 -10.10 7.92 19.67
CA VAL A 19 -8.73 7.40 19.58
C VAL A 19 -8.75 5.89 19.83
N SER A 20 -8.45 5.07 18.82
CA SER A 20 -8.18 3.63 19.00
C SER A 20 -6.70 3.40 19.35
N GLU A 21 -6.41 2.27 20.00
CA GLU A 21 -5.06 1.90 20.47
C GLU A 21 -4.03 2.03 19.33
N GLY A 22 -3.10 2.99 19.48
CA GLY A 22 -2.05 3.27 18.50
C GLY A 22 -2.02 4.70 17.95
N GLY A 23 -3.02 5.54 18.26
CA GLY A 23 -3.02 6.95 17.85
C GLY A 23 -3.33 7.18 16.37
N ILE A 24 -3.93 6.18 15.72
CA ILE A 24 -4.42 6.20 14.34
C ILE A 24 -5.93 6.44 14.37
N ASN A 25 -6.43 7.44 13.64
CA ASN A 25 -7.85 7.72 13.55
C ASN A 25 -8.53 6.65 12.67
N THR A 26 -9.07 5.61 13.30
CA THR A 26 -9.75 4.51 12.59
C THR A 26 -11.27 4.69 12.50
N GLY A 27 -11.82 5.82 12.96
CA GLY A 27 -13.26 6.01 13.07
C GLY A 27 -13.72 7.39 12.65
N VAL A 28 -14.21 7.51 11.42
CA VAL A 28 -15.06 8.63 11.02
C VAL A 28 -16.29 8.06 10.30
N GLU A 29 -17.43 7.99 10.98
CA GLU A 29 -18.74 7.82 10.34
C GLU A 29 -19.12 9.14 9.65
N MET A 30 -18.48 9.42 8.51
CA MET A 30 -18.85 10.54 7.66
C MET A 30 -19.11 10.00 6.26
N THR A 31 -20.38 9.84 5.94
CA THR A 31 -20.81 9.54 4.57
C THR A 31 -20.78 10.84 3.79
N PRO A 32 -19.94 10.96 2.73
CA PRO A 32 -19.97 12.16 1.90
C PRO A 32 -21.34 12.32 1.22
N GLU A 33 -21.69 13.57 0.94
CA GLU A 33 -22.87 13.90 0.15
C GLU A 33 -22.81 13.19 -1.23
N PRO A 34 -23.97 12.78 -1.80
CA PRO A 34 -24.01 12.16 -3.11
C PRO A 34 -23.25 12.98 -4.17
N GLY A 35 -22.30 12.35 -4.85
CA GLY A 35 -21.46 12.98 -5.88
C GLY A 35 -20.14 13.57 -5.36
N VAL A 36 -19.89 13.58 -4.05
CA VAL A 36 -18.59 13.95 -3.48
C VAL A 36 -17.75 12.70 -3.24
N LYS A 37 -16.55 12.65 -3.82
CA LYS A 37 -15.60 11.56 -3.57
C LYS A 37 -15.14 11.57 -2.11
N VAL A 38 -15.05 10.39 -1.49
CA VAL A 38 -14.61 10.19 -0.09
C VAL A 38 -13.27 10.87 0.21
N TRP A 39 -12.34 10.86 -0.75
CA TRP A 39 -11.00 11.43 -0.65
C TRP A 39 -10.97 12.93 -0.34
N ARG A 40 -12.03 13.66 -0.73
CA ARG A 40 -12.13 15.10 -0.54
C ARG A 40 -12.85 15.49 0.75
N ALA A 41 -13.68 14.60 1.28
CA ALA A 41 -14.60 14.90 2.36
C ALA A 41 -14.11 14.42 3.73
N VAL A 42 -13.35 13.33 3.78
CA VAL A 42 -13.04 12.63 5.03
C VAL A 42 -11.54 12.73 5.32
N PRO A 43 -11.15 13.32 6.46
CA PRO A 43 -9.77 13.24 6.96
C PRO A 43 -9.40 11.82 7.34
N CYS A 44 -8.21 11.39 6.96
CA CYS A 44 -7.70 10.07 7.28
C CYS A 44 -6.17 10.07 7.33
N ASP A 45 -5.61 9.15 8.12
CA ASP A 45 -4.17 8.91 8.14
C ASP A 45 -3.76 8.02 6.94
N LEU A 46 -4.60 7.05 6.60
CA LEU A 46 -4.33 6.04 5.57
C LEU A 46 -5.47 5.99 4.55
N ALA A 47 -5.13 5.95 3.25
CA ALA A 47 -6.08 5.83 2.16
C ALA A 47 -5.89 4.51 1.38
N PHE A 48 -6.99 3.83 1.09
CA PHE A 48 -7.01 2.53 0.39
C PHE A 48 -7.99 2.57 -0.80
N PRO A 49 -7.59 3.14 -1.96
CA PRO A 49 -8.43 3.12 -3.17
C PRO A 49 -8.49 1.71 -3.77
N CYS A 50 -9.70 1.15 -3.79
CA CYS A 50 -9.96 -0.26 -4.08
C CYS A 50 -11.11 -0.48 -5.07
N ALA A 51 -11.74 0.57 -5.62
CA ALA A 51 -12.94 0.40 -6.42
C ALA A 51 -12.64 0.16 -7.91
N CYS A 52 -11.91 1.08 -8.56
CA CYS A 52 -11.64 1.01 -9.99
C CYS A 52 -10.35 1.74 -10.40
N GLU A 53 -10.00 1.60 -11.68
CA GLU A 53 -8.88 2.33 -12.29
C GLU A 53 -9.15 3.84 -12.28
N ASN A 54 -8.11 4.64 -11.99
CA ASN A 54 -8.15 6.11 -11.98
C ASN A 54 -9.23 6.72 -11.05
N GLU A 55 -9.59 6.01 -9.97
CA GLU A 55 -10.50 6.49 -8.93
C GLU A 55 -9.98 7.76 -8.22
N VAL A 56 -8.67 7.83 -7.96
CA VAL A 56 -8.00 8.95 -7.30
C VAL A 56 -7.28 9.82 -8.33
N ASP A 57 -7.76 11.05 -8.49
CA ASP A 57 -7.16 12.06 -9.36
C ASP A 57 -6.22 13.02 -8.60
N ALA A 58 -5.64 13.98 -9.32
CA ALA A 58 -4.70 14.94 -8.75
C ALA A 58 -5.33 15.87 -7.69
N ASP A 59 -6.62 16.18 -7.81
CA ASP A 59 -7.33 16.99 -6.83
C ASP A 59 -7.64 16.17 -5.57
N ASP A 60 -7.99 14.90 -5.74
CA ASP A 60 -8.17 13.95 -4.64
C ASP A 60 -6.86 13.78 -3.84
N ALA A 61 -5.73 13.62 -4.52
CA ALA A 61 -4.42 13.51 -3.87
C ALA A 61 -4.02 14.76 -3.07
N ARG A 62 -4.32 15.96 -3.60
CA ARG A 62 -4.11 17.22 -2.88
C ARG A 62 -4.98 17.30 -1.64
N ALA A 63 -6.24 16.93 -1.75
CA ALA A 63 -7.16 16.93 -0.61
C ALA A 63 -6.70 15.95 0.47
N LEU A 64 -6.32 14.73 0.09
CA LEU A 64 -5.79 13.73 1.03
C LEU A 64 -4.56 14.24 1.78
N SER A 65 -3.59 14.81 1.05
CA SER A 65 -2.39 15.38 1.68
C SER A 65 -2.74 16.53 2.63
N ALA A 66 -3.64 17.43 2.25
CA ALA A 66 -4.08 18.54 3.10
C ALA A 66 -4.85 18.06 4.34
N ASN A 67 -5.54 16.93 4.23
CA ASN A 67 -6.32 16.32 5.30
C ASN A 67 -5.48 15.46 6.26
N GLY A 68 -4.15 15.47 6.14
CA GLY A 68 -3.24 14.76 7.04
C GLY A 68 -2.93 13.31 6.67
N CYS A 69 -3.31 12.87 5.46
CA CYS A 69 -2.99 11.52 5.01
C CYS A 69 -1.48 11.33 4.90
N ILE A 70 -0.96 10.31 5.59
CA ILE A 70 0.46 9.97 5.63
C ILE A 70 0.82 8.86 4.63
N ALA A 71 -0.15 8.05 4.21
CA ALA A 71 0.08 6.95 3.28
C ALA A 71 -1.15 6.61 2.42
N LEU A 72 -0.90 6.25 1.18
CA LEU A 72 -1.90 5.76 0.23
C LEU A 72 -1.45 4.42 -0.35
N PHE A 73 -2.32 3.40 -0.29
CA PHE A 73 -2.04 2.05 -0.79
C PHE A 73 -3.07 1.64 -1.85
N GLU A 74 -2.64 1.47 -3.09
CA GLU A 74 -3.55 1.08 -4.19
C GLU A 74 -3.99 -0.38 -4.05
N GLY A 75 -5.28 -0.61 -3.76
CA GLY A 75 -5.87 -1.95 -3.80
C GLY A 75 -6.36 -2.33 -5.20
N ALA A 76 -6.93 -1.38 -5.94
CA ALA A 76 -7.33 -1.60 -7.33
C ALA A 76 -6.13 -1.46 -8.29
N ASN A 77 -6.24 -2.05 -9.48
CA ASN A 77 -5.22 -1.94 -10.52
C ASN A 77 -5.18 -0.49 -11.05
N MET A 78 -4.07 0.21 -10.81
CA MET A 78 -3.87 1.62 -11.20
C MET A 78 -5.00 2.52 -10.70
N ALA A 79 -5.30 2.44 -9.40
CA ALA A 79 -6.37 3.20 -8.77
C ALA A 79 -6.09 4.71 -8.76
N CYS A 80 -4.82 5.10 -8.75
CA CYS A 80 -4.37 6.48 -8.82
C CYS A 80 -3.96 6.86 -10.24
N THR A 81 -4.42 8.01 -10.71
CA THR A 81 -3.86 8.62 -11.91
C THR A 81 -2.38 8.94 -11.72
N ARG A 82 -1.60 8.98 -12.82
CA ARG A 82 -0.18 9.36 -12.76
C ARG A 82 0.04 10.69 -12.04
N GLY A 83 -0.80 11.69 -12.29
CA GLY A 83 -0.72 12.99 -11.62
C GLY A 83 -0.93 12.90 -10.11
N ALA A 84 -1.86 12.04 -9.65
CA ALA A 84 -2.07 11.77 -8.24
C ALA A 84 -0.83 11.15 -7.58
N VAL A 85 -0.23 10.13 -8.21
CA VAL A 85 0.96 9.45 -7.68
C VAL A 85 2.13 10.42 -7.50
N GLU A 86 2.40 11.29 -8.47
CA GLU A 86 3.47 12.29 -8.34
C GLU A 86 3.22 13.27 -7.19
N LEU A 87 1.97 13.68 -6.98
CA LEU A 87 1.59 14.58 -5.88
C LEU A 87 1.71 13.92 -4.51
N VAL A 88 1.25 12.67 -4.37
CA VAL A 88 1.39 11.88 -3.15
C VAL A 88 2.87 11.78 -2.76
N ARG A 89 3.74 11.50 -3.74
CA ARG A 89 5.19 11.40 -3.50
C ARG A 89 5.82 12.75 -3.18
N ALA A 90 5.43 13.81 -3.89
CA ALA A 90 5.93 15.16 -3.64
C ALA A 90 5.52 15.69 -2.26
N ALA A 91 4.36 15.24 -1.75
CA ALA A 91 3.89 15.54 -0.40
C ALA A 91 4.64 14.75 0.70
N GLY A 92 5.55 13.85 0.35
CA GLY A 92 6.28 13.01 1.31
C GLY A 92 5.46 11.85 1.87
N MET A 93 4.26 11.60 1.32
CA MET A 93 3.42 10.47 1.71
C MET A 93 4.02 9.14 1.24
N ILE A 94 3.75 8.07 1.98
CA ILE A 94 4.10 6.72 1.54
C ILE A 94 3.11 6.29 0.46
N PHE A 95 3.64 5.83 -0.68
CA PHE A 95 2.82 5.30 -1.77
C PHE A 95 3.06 3.80 -1.95
N GLY A 96 2.01 3.01 -1.72
CA GLY A 96 1.97 1.58 -1.98
C GLY A 96 1.44 1.29 -3.38
N PRO A 97 2.26 0.76 -4.31
CA PRO A 97 1.85 0.50 -5.68
C PRO A 97 0.90 -0.69 -5.78
N SER A 98 -0.05 -0.64 -6.72
CA SER A 98 -1.03 -1.73 -6.88
C SER A 98 -0.37 -3.09 -7.09
N LYS A 99 0.73 -3.16 -7.85
CA LYS A 99 1.47 -4.41 -8.10
C LYS A 99 1.92 -5.15 -6.84
N ALA A 100 2.18 -4.44 -5.74
CA ALA A 100 2.57 -5.04 -4.48
C ALA A 100 1.36 -5.21 -3.54
N CYS A 101 0.49 -4.19 -3.46
CA CYS A 101 -0.65 -4.18 -2.55
C CYS A 101 -1.76 -5.16 -2.96
N SER A 102 -1.99 -5.39 -4.26
CA SER A 102 -2.99 -6.32 -4.77
C SER A 102 -2.49 -7.77 -4.88
N ALA A 103 -1.23 -8.04 -4.55
CA ALA A 103 -0.62 -9.37 -4.62
C ALA A 103 -1.27 -10.40 -3.69
N GLY A 104 -2.01 -9.94 -2.67
CA GLY A 104 -2.63 -10.82 -1.67
C GLY A 104 -3.61 -11.84 -2.26
N GLY A 105 -4.43 -11.44 -3.24
CA GLY A 105 -5.35 -12.38 -3.90
C GLY A 105 -4.61 -13.48 -4.65
N VAL A 106 -3.57 -13.10 -5.41
CA VAL A 106 -2.71 -14.04 -6.14
C VAL A 106 -1.95 -14.96 -5.18
N ALA A 107 -1.49 -14.43 -4.06
CA ALA A 107 -0.81 -15.20 -3.02
C ALA A 107 -1.74 -16.30 -2.46
N VAL A 108 -2.98 -15.96 -2.09
CA VAL A 108 -3.95 -16.94 -1.60
C VAL A 108 -4.28 -17.99 -2.67
N SER A 109 -4.40 -17.60 -3.94
CA SER A 109 -4.57 -18.56 -5.04
C SER A 109 -3.39 -19.53 -5.17
N ALA A 110 -2.14 -19.05 -5.00
CA ALA A 110 -0.97 -19.94 -4.99
C ALA A 110 -0.97 -20.90 -3.79
N LEU A 111 -1.45 -20.46 -2.62
CA LEU A 111 -1.64 -21.32 -1.46
C LEU A 111 -2.74 -22.37 -1.71
N GLU A 112 -3.82 -22.01 -2.38
CA GLU A 112 -4.89 -22.94 -2.79
C GLU A 112 -4.37 -24.00 -3.77
N MET A 113 -3.56 -23.60 -4.75
CA MET A 113 -2.88 -24.53 -5.66
C MET A 113 -1.96 -25.49 -4.91
N THR A 114 -1.23 -25.01 -3.90
CA THR A 114 -0.35 -25.84 -3.05
C THR A 114 -1.13 -26.86 -2.22
N GLN A 115 -2.25 -26.44 -1.63
CA GLN A 115 -3.17 -27.32 -0.90
C GLN A 115 -3.72 -28.42 -1.82
N THR A 116 -4.12 -28.05 -3.04
CA THR A 116 -4.61 -28.99 -4.06
C THR A 116 -3.54 -29.99 -4.47
N ALA A 117 -2.32 -29.53 -4.79
CA ALA A 117 -1.21 -30.39 -5.22
C ALA A 117 -0.73 -31.37 -4.12
N THR A 118 -0.93 -31.01 -2.85
CA THR A 118 -0.52 -31.84 -1.70
C THR A 118 -1.67 -32.61 -1.06
N PHE A 119 -2.90 -32.51 -1.60
CA PHE A 119 -4.12 -33.10 -1.06
C PHE A 119 -4.33 -32.78 0.44
N LYS A 120 -3.97 -31.57 0.86
CA LYS A 120 -4.09 -31.12 2.25
C LYS A 120 -4.97 -29.87 2.32
N GLN A 121 -5.94 -29.89 3.22
CA GLN A 121 -6.68 -28.69 3.63
C GLN A 121 -6.02 -28.12 4.87
N TRP A 122 -5.74 -26.83 4.86
CA TRP A 122 -5.11 -26.15 6.00
C TRP A 122 -6.13 -25.44 6.86
N TRP A 123 -5.83 -25.36 8.15
CA TRP A 123 -6.57 -24.49 9.06
C TRP A 123 -6.37 -23.02 8.68
N PRO A 124 -7.36 -22.15 8.90
CA PRO A 124 -7.25 -20.72 8.60
C PRO A 124 -6.00 -20.06 9.18
N SER A 125 -5.61 -20.43 10.42
CA SER A 125 -4.40 -19.91 11.07
C SER A 125 -3.11 -20.25 10.34
N LYS A 126 -3.06 -21.41 9.66
CA LYS A 126 -1.91 -21.76 8.82
C LYS A 126 -1.91 -20.95 7.54
N VAL A 127 -3.07 -20.79 6.88
CA VAL A 127 -3.19 -19.95 5.68
C VAL A 127 -2.77 -18.50 5.99
N GLU A 128 -3.24 -17.94 7.10
CA GLU A 128 -2.87 -16.60 7.57
C GLU A 128 -1.36 -16.47 7.82
N LYS A 129 -0.74 -17.47 8.45
CA LYS A 129 0.71 -17.48 8.68
C LYS A 129 1.50 -17.45 7.37
N GLU A 130 1.13 -18.30 6.40
CA GLU A 130 1.80 -18.34 5.10
C GLU A 130 1.54 -17.05 4.31
N PHE A 131 0.30 -16.53 4.35
CA PHE A 131 -0.07 -15.26 3.73
C PHE A 131 0.76 -14.09 4.26
N ASN A 132 0.88 -13.95 5.58
CA ASN A 132 1.66 -12.89 6.21
C ASN A 132 3.15 -12.99 5.83
N CYS A 133 3.69 -14.21 5.75
CA CYS A 133 5.06 -14.45 5.31
C CYS A 133 5.29 -13.99 3.86
N ILE A 134 4.33 -14.27 2.96
CA ILE A 134 4.38 -13.83 1.56
C ILE A 134 4.31 -12.30 1.48
N MET A 135 3.37 -11.67 2.17
CA MET A 135 3.21 -10.20 2.12
C MET A 135 4.42 -9.47 2.70
N GLU A 136 5.01 -9.98 3.78
CA GLU A 136 6.27 -9.46 4.33
C GLU A 136 7.42 -9.61 3.32
N HIS A 137 7.50 -10.75 2.63
CA HIS A 137 8.51 -10.97 1.60
C HIS A 137 8.36 -9.99 0.43
N VAL A 138 7.13 -9.80 -0.08
CA VAL A 138 6.84 -8.82 -1.15
C VAL A 138 7.26 -7.42 -0.74
N PHE A 139 6.90 -6.99 0.48
CA PHE A 139 7.29 -5.68 0.99
C PHE A 139 8.81 -5.52 1.08
N ARG A 140 9.51 -6.49 1.65
CA ARG A 140 10.98 -6.50 1.76
C ARG A 140 11.64 -6.44 0.39
N GLN A 141 11.18 -7.23 -0.59
CA GLN A 141 11.72 -7.18 -1.95
C GLN A 141 11.58 -5.80 -2.60
N CYS A 142 10.43 -5.15 -2.42
CA CYS A 142 10.20 -3.80 -2.93
C CYS A 142 11.15 -2.79 -2.27
N LEU A 143 11.27 -2.84 -0.93
CA LEU A 143 12.11 -1.94 -0.15
C LEU A 143 13.60 -2.15 -0.44
N ASP A 144 14.07 -3.40 -0.43
CA ASP A 144 15.46 -3.77 -0.69
C ASP A 144 15.88 -3.35 -2.10
N SER A 145 15.01 -3.57 -3.09
CA SER A 145 15.27 -3.12 -4.47
C SER A 145 15.31 -1.59 -4.57
N ALA A 146 14.36 -0.89 -3.94
CA ALA A 146 14.38 0.58 -3.93
C ALA A 146 15.66 1.13 -3.28
N ASN A 147 16.10 0.51 -2.17
CA ASN A 147 17.33 0.90 -1.47
C ASN A 147 18.59 0.59 -2.28
N TYR A 148 18.67 -0.59 -2.88
CA TYR A 148 19.82 -1.00 -3.71
C TYR A 148 20.06 -0.04 -4.87
N PHE A 149 18.99 0.40 -5.54
CA PHE A 149 19.06 1.37 -6.64
C PHE A 149 19.00 2.83 -6.16
N GLN A 150 19.11 3.10 -4.86
CA GLN A 150 19.15 4.44 -4.26
C GLN A 150 17.93 5.31 -4.61
N LEU A 151 16.75 4.70 -4.69
CA LEU A 151 15.48 5.34 -5.03
C LEU A 151 14.69 5.83 -3.81
N GLY A 152 15.29 5.76 -2.61
CA GLY A 152 14.64 6.09 -1.34
C GLY A 152 13.41 5.21 -1.09
N ASN A 153 12.33 5.83 -0.61
CA ASN A 153 11.08 5.11 -0.30
C ASN A 153 10.18 4.86 -1.52
N ASN A 154 10.75 4.79 -2.73
CA ASN A 154 10.01 4.57 -3.96
C ASN A 154 9.67 3.09 -4.15
N LEU A 155 8.66 2.62 -3.41
CA LEU A 155 8.17 1.24 -3.47
C LEU A 155 7.67 0.85 -4.87
N SER A 156 7.13 1.79 -5.65
CA SER A 156 6.66 1.53 -7.03
C SER A 156 7.79 1.11 -7.98
N ALA A 157 8.91 1.82 -7.93
CA ALA A 157 10.09 1.44 -8.71
C ALA A 157 10.72 0.16 -8.16
N GLY A 158 10.84 0.04 -6.83
CA GLY A 158 11.33 -1.16 -6.17
C GLY A 158 10.57 -2.42 -6.59
N ALA A 159 9.23 -2.38 -6.55
CA ALA A 159 8.37 -3.48 -6.98
C ALA A 159 8.59 -3.88 -8.44
N THR A 160 8.67 -2.89 -9.33
CA THR A 160 8.85 -3.13 -10.77
C THR A 160 10.23 -3.73 -11.06
N ILE A 161 11.28 -3.22 -10.41
CA ILE A 161 12.65 -3.71 -10.57
C ILE A 161 12.79 -5.13 -10.01
N ALA A 162 12.30 -5.39 -8.79
CA ALA A 162 12.32 -6.71 -8.17
C ALA A 162 11.67 -7.77 -9.06
N ALA A 163 10.46 -7.48 -9.55
CA ALA A 163 9.73 -8.39 -10.42
C ALA A 163 10.44 -8.60 -11.75
N PHE A 164 10.98 -7.54 -12.35
CA PHE A 164 11.72 -7.63 -13.61
C PHE A 164 12.98 -8.48 -13.48
N LEU A 165 13.80 -8.26 -12.44
CA LEU A 165 15.02 -9.02 -12.21
C LEU A 165 14.72 -10.50 -12.01
N ASN A 166 13.72 -10.83 -11.19
CA ASN A 166 13.30 -12.22 -10.98
C ASN A 166 12.87 -12.90 -12.28
N LEU A 167 12.12 -12.18 -13.13
CA LEU A 167 11.71 -12.70 -14.45
C LEU A 167 12.90 -12.84 -15.40
N ALA A 168 13.78 -11.84 -15.46
CA ALA A 168 14.97 -11.85 -16.32
C ALA A 168 15.91 -13.01 -15.96
N ASP A 169 16.15 -13.23 -14.66
CA ASP A 169 16.96 -14.35 -14.18
C ASP A 169 16.34 -15.69 -14.58
N ALA A 170 15.02 -15.85 -14.41
CA ALA A 170 14.31 -17.06 -14.83
C ALA A 170 14.40 -17.30 -16.35
N MET A 171 14.25 -16.24 -17.16
CA MET A 171 14.39 -16.33 -18.62
C MET A 171 15.81 -16.70 -19.03
N MET A 172 16.83 -16.10 -18.39
CA MET A 172 18.23 -16.42 -18.66
C MET A 172 18.57 -17.86 -18.31
N LEU A 173 18.01 -18.40 -17.22
CA LEU A 173 18.18 -19.79 -16.81
C LEU A 173 17.51 -20.80 -17.75
N GLN A 174 16.36 -20.43 -18.33
CA GLN A 174 15.66 -21.30 -19.30
C GLN A 174 16.31 -21.29 -20.69
N GLY A 175 17.08 -20.24 -21.02
CA GLY A 175 17.69 -20.06 -22.34
C GLY A 175 16.69 -19.58 -23.39
N ALA A 176 17.08 -19.64 -24.67
CA ALA A 176 16.19 -19.27 -25.77
C ALA A 176 15.21 -20.42 -26.07
N VAL A 177 13.98 -20.29 -25.58
CA VAL A 177 12.85 -21.23 -25.78
C VAL A 177 11.76 -20.63 -26.65
#